data_AF-A0A249P5N3-F1
#
_entry.id   AF-A0A249P5N3-F1
#
_cell.length_a   1.000
_cell.length_b   1.000
_cell.length_c   1.000
_cell.angle_alpha   90.00
_cell.angle_beta   90.00
_cell.angle_gamma   90.00
#
_symmetry.space_group_name_H-M   'P 1'
#
loop_
_entity.id
_entity.type
_entity.pdbx_description
1 polymer ?
#
loop_
_entity_poly.entity_id
_entity_poly.type
_entity_poly.pdbx_seq_one_letter_code
_entity_poly.pdbx_strand_id
1 'polypeptide(L)'
;MRRLGLPVSDDTILRHLKRHAAGNRPISSRIIGIDDWSWRRSWRYGTMIVDLERREVLDILQDRSVASTAQWLKRHPSVEIVNRDRCGLYAQAAREGAPQARQVADRFHLLQNLRIAIEEQMSLSGRATGRALRPDKDNEPYADTTHRRRARHAHRQSRQVVFDAVHALRKEGLPCSEIARRTGTAAAASPNG
;
A
#
# COMPACT_ATOMS: atom_id res chain seq x y z
N MET A 1 20.29 -26.79 2.50
CA MET A 1 19.66 -28.08 2.90
C MET A 1 20.46 -28.99 3.83
N ARG A 2 21.81 -29.07 3.77
CA ARG A 2 22.60 -29.94 4.66
C ARG A 2 22.36 -29.73 6.16
N ARG A 3 22.06 -28.50 6.60
CA ARG A 3 21.66 -28.15 7.98
C ARG A 3 20.31 -28.75 8.42
N LEU A 4 19.46 -29.15 7.47
CA LEU A 4 18.16 -29.80 7.71
C LEU A 4 18.23 -31.32 7.50
N GLY A 5 19.42 -31.89 7.23
CA GLY A 5 19.60 -33.32 6.96
C GLY A 5 19.00 -33.83 5.63
N LEU A 6 18.51 -32.93 4.77
CA LEU A 6 17.87 -33.29 3.50
C LEU A 6 18.93 -33.43 2.39
N PRO A 7 19.03 -34.59 1.69
CA PRO A 7 20.03 -34.86 0.66
C PRO A 7 19.66 -34.23 -0.70
N VAL A 8 19.14 -33.00 -0.69
CA VAL A 8 18.75 -32.27 -1.91
C VAL A 8 19.48 -30.94 -2.00
N SER A 9 19.93 -30.55 -3.20
CA SER A 9 20.54 -29.25 -3.43
C SER A 9 19.48 -28.14 -3.51
N ASP A 10 19.89 -26.90 -3.23
CA ASP A 10 19.02 -25.74 -3.35
C ASP A 10 18.50 -25.58 -4.80
N ASP A 11 19.33 -25.91 -5.80
CA ASP A 11 18.94 -25.96 -7.22
C ASP A 11 17.84 -27.00 -7.51
N THR A 12 17.87 -28.13 -6.80
CA THR A 12 16.85 -29.17 -6.94
C THR A 12 15.52 -28.68 -6.41
N ILE A 13 15.50 -28.00 -5.25
CA ILE A 13 14.29 -27.36 -4.73
C ILE A 13 13.76 -26.32 -5.72
N LEU A 14 14.62 -25.40 -6.18
CA LEU A 14 14.22 -24.35 -7.12
C LEU A 14 13.64 -24.92 -8.41
N ARG A 15 14.24 -25.98 -8.93
CA ARG A 15 13.75 -26.69 -10.13
C ARG A 15 12.42 -27.39 -9.89
N HIS A 16 12.18 -27.95 -8.71
CA HIS A 16 10.87 -28.51 -8.35
C HIS A 16 9.81 -27.41 -8.20
N LEU A 17 10.15 -26.30 -7.54
CA LEU A 17 9.30 -25.12 -7.39
C LEU A 17 8.91 -24.54 -8.75
N LYS A 18 9.88 -24.32 -9.65
CA LYS A 18 9.64 -23.83 -11.00
C LYS A 18 8.76 -24.76 -11.82
N ARG A 19 8.98 -26.08 -11.74
CA ARG A 19 8.14 -27.08 -12.43
C ARG A 19 6.70 -27.07 -11.94
N HIS A 20 6.49 -26.92 -10.63
CA HIS A 20 5.15 -26.83 -10.06
C HIS A 20 4.46 -25.51 -10.40
N ALA A 21 5.21 -24.39 -10.38
CA ALA A 21 4.69 -23.07 -10.73
C ALA A 21 4.37 -22.90 -12.22
N ALA A 22 4.93 -23.73 -13.10
CA ALA A 22 4.65 -23.70 -14.54
C ALA A 22 3.25 -24.21 -14.92
N GLY A 23 2.44 -24.65 -13.95
CA GLY A 23 1.04 -24.97 -14.18
C GLY A 23 0.27 -23.73 -14.63
N ASN A 24 0.02 -23.62 -15.94
CA ASN A 24 -0.69 -22.50 -16.54
C ASN A 24 -2.19 -22.63 -16.26
N ARG A 25 -2.61 -22.19 -15.07
CA ARG A 25 -4.03 -22.23 -14.69
C ARG A 25 -4.70 -20.96 -15.24
N PRO A 26 -5.82 -21.08 -15.98
CA PRO A 26 -6.58 -19.90 -16.39
C PRO A 26 -6.98 -19.09 -15.15
N ILE A 27 -6.64 -17.81 -15.13
CA ILE A 27 -7.02 -16.90 -14.05
C ILE A 27 -8.51 -16.59 -14.20
N SER A 28 -9.34 -17.32 -13.47
CA SER A 28 -10.78 -17.07 -13.33
C SER A 28 -11.09 -16.77 -11.87
N SER A 29 -10.79 -15.54 -11.48
CA SER A 29 -11.02 -15.01 -10.13
C SER A 29 -12.06 -13.91 -10.23
N ARG A 30 -13.06 -13.94 -9.36
CA ARG A 30 -14.09 -12.88 -9.30
C ARG A 30 -13.72 -11.79 -8.31
N ILE A 31 -12.99 -12.15 -7.26
CA ILE A 31 -12.57 -11.23 -6.20
C ILE A 31 -11.06 -11.18 -6.15
N ILE A 32 -10.50 -10.00 -6.43
CA ILE A 32 -9.05 -9.79 -6.40
C ILE A 32 -8.65 -8.73 -5.37
N GLY A 33 -7.42 -8.87 -4.87
CA GLY A 33 -6.69 -7.86 -4.11
C GLY A 33 -5.62 -7.23 -4.99
N ILE A 34 -5.49 -5.91 -4.95
CA ILE A 34 -4.41 -5.17 -5.62
C ILE A 34 -3.66 -4.34 -4.58
N ASP A 35 -2.34 -4.50 -4.54
CA ASP A 35 -1.45 -3.77 -3.62
C ASP A 35 -0.05 -3.56 -4.20
N ASP A 36 0.74 -2.69 -3.56
CA ASP A 36 2.13 -2.41 -3.92
C ASP A 36 3.04 -3.61 -3.56
N TRP A 37 3.83 -4.08 -4.53
CA TRP A 37 4.88 -5.09 -4.32
C TRP A 37 6.26 -4.44 -4.24
N SER A 38 7.07 -4.78 -3.24
CA SER A 38 8.45 -4.28 -3.16
C SER A 38 9.47 -5.36 -3.55
N TRP A 39 10.14 -5.20 -4.69
CA TRP A 39 11.16 -6.15 -5.19
C TRP A 39 12.41 -6.22 -4.31
N ARG A 40 12.78 -5.06 -3.75
CA ARG A 40 13.85 -4.84 -2.78
C ARG A 40 13.39 -3.71 -1.90
N ARG A 41 13.58 -3.85 -0.58
CA ARG A 41 13.11 -2.91 0.45
C ARG A 41 13.15 -1.46 -0.04
N SER A 42 11.98 -0.96 -0.40
CA SER A 42 11.72 0.43 -0.72
C SER A 42 12.46 0.99 -1.96
N TRP A 43 12.89 0.17 -2.92
CA TRP A 43 13.61 0.66 -4.12
C TRP A 43 12.79 0.61 -5.40
N ARG A 44 12.18 -0.55 -5.69
CA ARG A 44 11.40 -0.75 -6.90
C ARG A 44 10.07 -1.36 -6.54
N TYR A 45 9.00 -0.64 -6.87
CA TYR A 45 7.65 -1.08 -6.63
C TYR A 45 7.03 -1.64 -7.90
N GLY A 46 6.42 -2.81 -7.76
CA GLY A 46 5.51 -3.41 -8.72
C GLY A 46 4.09 -3.40 -8.17
N THR A 47 3.20 -4.10 -8.86
CA THR A 47 1.81 -4.31 -8.41
C THR A 47 1.59 -5.80 -8.18
N MET A 48 1.19 -6.19 -6.98
CA MET A 48 0.77 -7.56 -6.70
C MET A 48 -0.73 -7.68 -6.90
N ILE A 49 -1.14 -8.77 -7.55
CA ILE A 49 -2.54 -9.11 -7.76
C ILE A 49 -2.79 -10.48 -7.16
N VAL A 50 -3.81 -10.58 -6.29
CA VAL A 50 -4.09 -11.77 -5.49
C VAL A 50 -5.53 -12.20 -5.72
N ASP A 51 -5.77 -13.49 -5.92
CA ASP A 51 -7.10 -14.10 -5.84
C ASP A 51 -7.49 -14.15 -4.35
N LEU A 52 -8.51 -13.39 -3.95
CA LEU A 52 -8.95 -13.36 -2.56
C LEU A 52 -9.85 -14.53 -2.19
N GLU A 53 -10.45 -15.21 -3.17
CA GLU A 53 -11.22 -16.43 -2.97
C GLU A 53 -10.27 -17.60 -2.67
N ARG A 54 -9.16 -17.70 -3.42
CA ARG A 54 -8.16 -18.78 -3.30
C ARG A 54 -6.98 -18.47 -2.40
N ARG A 55 -6.77 -17.20 -2.06
CA ARG A 55 -5.60 -16.70 -1.30
C ARG A 55 -4.29 -16.99 -2.02
N GLU A 56 -4.29 -16.84 -3.34
CA GLU A 56 -3.15 -17.15 -4.22
C GLU A 56 -2.72 -15.89 -4.98
N VAL A 57 -1.41 -15.71 -5.17
CA VAL A 57 -0.90 -14.64 -6.04
C VAL A 57 -1.21 -15.02 -7.49
N LEU A 58 -1.95 -14.15 -8.17
CA LEU A 58 -2.29 -14.29 -9.58
C LEU A 58 -1.20 -13.77 -10.48
N ASP A 59 -0.66 -12.59 -10.15
CA ASP A 59 0.37 -11.94 -10.94
C ASP A 59 1.15 -10.91 -10.10
N ILE A 60 2.37 -10.61 -10.53
CA ILE A 60 3.18 -9.50 -10.04
C ILE A 60 3.64 -8.69 -11.24
N LEU A 61 2.99 -7.55 -11.44
CA LEU A 61 3.40 -6.59 -12.46
C LEU A 61 4.72 -5.93 -12.05
N GLN A 62 5.61 -5.74 -13.02
CA GLN A 62 6.95 -5.22 -12.75
C GLN A 62 6.94 -3.76 -12.27
N ASP A 63 5.90 -3.02 -12.63
CA ASP A 63 5.73 -1.60 -12.39
C ASP A 63 4.47 -1.28 -11.57
N ARG A 64 4.46 -0.04 -11.07
CA ARG A 64 3.34 0.57 -10.37
C ARG A 64 2.73 1.65 -11.27
N SER A 65 1.85 1.24 -12.19
CA SER A 65 1.22 2.16 -13.14
C SER A 65 -0.25 1.85 -13.36
N VAL A 66 -1.00 2.90 -13.73
CA VAL A 66 -2.40 2.78 -14.16
C VAL A 66 -2.48 1.91 -15.41
N ALA A 67 -1.63 2.17 -16.40
CA ALA A 67 -1.65 1.51 -17.70
C ALA A 67 -1.49 0.00 -17.59
N SER A 68 -0.44 -0.48 -16.90
CA SER A 68 -0.17 -1.92 -16.76
C SER A 68 -1.27 -2.62 -15.97
N THR A 69 -1.75 -2.00 -14.89
CA THR A 69 -2.83 -2.57 -14.06
C THR A 69 -4.15 -2.62 -14.82
N ALA A 70 -4.52 -1.56 -15.54
CA ALA A 70 -5.73 -1.52 -16.36
C ALA A 70 -5.66 -2.54 -17.50
N GLN A 71 -4.51 -2.68 -18.16
CA GLN A 71 -4.31 -3.68 -19.21
C GLN A 71 -4.41 -5.11 -18.65
N TRP A 72 -3.90 -5.35 -17.44
CA TRP A 72 -4.11 -6.63 -16.77
C TRP A 72 -5.59 -6.88 -16.51
N LEU A 73 -6.32 -5.92 -15.95
CA LEU A 73 -7.75 -6.05 -15.67
C LEU A 73 -8.60 -6.31 -16.94
N LYS A 74 -8.28 -5.66 -18.06
CA LYS A 74 -8.98 -5.90 -19.35
C LYS A 74 -8.84 -7.34 -19.85
N ARG A 75 -7.72 -8.00 -19.52
CA ARG A 75 -7.49 -9.41 -19.87
C ARG A 75 -8.22 -10.38 -18.94
N HIS A 76 -8.80 -9.90 -17.85
CA HIS A 76 -9.49 -10.69 -16.83
C HIS A 76 -10.91 -10.15 -16.60
N PRO A 77 -11.82 -10.28 -17.58
CA PRO A 77 -13.18 -9.73 -17.49
C PRO A 77 -14.05 -10.41 -16.41
N SER A 78 -13.64 -11.57 -15.89
CA SER A 78 -14.31 -12.27 -14.79
C SER A 78 -14.23 -11.54 -13.45
N VAL A 79 -13.37 -10.53 -13.33
CA VAL A 79 -13.21 -9.76 -12.08
C VAL A 79 -14.46 -8.92 -11.82
N GLU A 80 -15.12 -9.21 -10.71
CA GLU A 80 -16.33 -8.55 -10.23
C GLU A 80 -16.05 -7.61 -9.05
N ILE A 81 -15.02 -7.88 -8.26
CA ILE A 81 -14.64 -7.11 -7.08
C ILE A 81 -13.14 -6.86 -7.09
N VAL A 82 -12.77 -5.58 -6.97
CA VAL A 82 -11.38 -5.14 -6.76
C VAL A 82 -11.27 -4.59 -5.34
N ASN A 83 -10.69 -5.40 -4.44
CA ASN A 83 -10.23 -4.93 -3.16
C ASN A 83 -8.86 -4.25 -3.36
N ARG A 84 -8.75 -2.98 -2.95
CA ARG A 84 -7.52 -2.21 -3.10
C ARG A 84 -7.31 -1.30 -1.91
N ASP A 85 -6.08 -0.85 -1.76
CA ASP A 85 -5.77 0.29 -0.92
C ASP A 85 -6.51 1.57 -1.39
N ARG A 86 -6.32 2.68 -0.65
CA ARG A 86 -6.96 3.96 -1.01
C ARG A 86 -6.14 4.81 -2.00
N CYS A 87 -5.16 4.23 -2.68
CA CYS A 87 -4.38 4.95 -3.68
C CYS A 87 -5.24 5.31 -4.90
N GLY A 88 -5.04 6.54 -5.42
CA GLY A 88 -5.73 7.01 -6.62
C GLY A 88 -5.36 6.23 -7.88
N LEU A 89 -4.13 5.70 -7.94
CA LEU A 89 -3.61 4.95 -9.07
C LEU A 89 -4.44 3.68 -9.34
N TYR A 90 -4.65 2.85 -8.32
CA TYR A 90 -5.45 1.62 -8.46
C TYR A 90 -6.94 1.90 -8.60
N ALA A 91 -7.43 3.01 -8.02
CA ALA A 91 -8.79 3.47 -8.27
C ALA A 91 -9.04 3.78 -9.75
N GLN A 92 -8.08 4.47 -10.38
CA GLN A 92 -8.12 4.82 -11.79
C GLN A 92 -7.96 3.57 -12.67
N ALA A 93 -6.97 2.71 -12.38
CA ALA A 93 -6.77 1.47 -13.12
C ALA A 93 -8.01 0.57 -13.12
N ALA A 94 -8.69 0.46 -11.97
CA ALA A 94 -9.93 -0.29 -11.86
C ALA A 94 -11.06 0.31 -12.73
N ARG A 95 -11.21 1.64 -12.76
CA ARG A 95 -12.21 2.30 -13.62
C ARG A 95 -11.93 2.08 -15.11
N GLU A 96 -10.66 2.12 -15.51
CA GLU A 96 -10.25 1.98 -16.91
C GLU A 96 -10.21 0.53 -17.39
N GLY A 97 -9.87 -0.40 -16.50
CA GLY A 97 -9.57 -1.79 -16.83
C GLY A 97 -10.69 -2.78 -16.51
N ALA A 98 -11.51 -2.48 -15.51
CA ALA A 98 -12.66 -3.28 -15.11
C ALA A 98 -13.80 -2.38 -14.60
N PRO A 99 -14.41 -1.54 -15.47
CA PRO A 99 -15.49 -0.64 -15.07
C PRO A 99 -16.71 -1.36 -14.47
N GLN A 100 -16.91 -2.63 -14.82
CA GLN A 100 -17.93 -3.50 -14.23
C GLN A 100 -17.64 -3.90 -12.79
N ALA A 101 -16.38 -3.85 -12.36
CA ALA A 101 -15.97 -4.36 -11.06
C ALA A 101 -16.21 -3.34 -9.94
N ARG A 102 -16.79 -3.83 -8.84
CA ARG A 102 -17.01 -3.03 -7.63
C ARG A 102 -15.68 -2.84 -6.89
N GLN A 103 -15.33 -1.58 -6.64
CA GLN A 103 -14.14 -1.24 -5.84
C GLN A 103 -14.47 -1.27 -4.35
N VAL A 104 -13.66 -1.99 -3.58
CA VAL A 104 -13.78 -2.10 -2.12
C VAL A 104 -12.48 -1.64 -1.48
N ALA A 105 -12.59 -0.85 -0.41
CA ALA A 105 -11.42 -0.43 0.35
C ALA A 105 -10.89 -1.56 1.22
N ASP A 106 -9.58 -1.80 1.15
CA ASP A 106 -8.94 -2.87 1.89
C ASP A 106 -9.01 -2.70 3.41
N ARG A 107 -9.35 -3.79 4.10
CA ARG A 107 -9.58 -3.81 5.55
C ARG A 107 -8.29 -3.54 6.33
N PHE A 108 -7.15 -4.10 5.91
CA PHE A 108 -5.89 -3.88 6.60
C PHE A 108 -5.53 -2.39 6.57
N HIS A 109 -5.65 -1.76 5.42
CA HIS A 109 -5.42 -0.33 5.27
C HIS A 109 -6.39 0.52 6.09
N LEU A 110 -7.66 0.15 6.20
CA LEU A 110 -8.61 0.86 7.06
C LEU A 110 -8.22 0.78 8.54
N LEU A 111 -7.89 -0.40 9.04
CA LEU A 111 -7.47 -0.61 10.43
C LEU A 111 -6.14 0.07 10.75
N GLN A 112 -5.18 0.01 9.83
CA GLN A 112 -3.89 0.69 9.99
C GLN A 112 -4.07 2.21 10.06
N ASN A 113 -4.89 2.78 9.18
CA ASN A 113 -5.20 4.21 9.21
C ASN A 113 -5.91 4.63 10.50
N LEU A 114 -6.83 3.80 11.01
CA LEU A 114 -7.50 4.06 12.29
C LEU A 114 -6.50 4.04 13.45
N ARG A 115 -5.64 3.02 13.51
CA ARG A 115 -4.59 2.92 14.52
C ARG A 115 -3.71 4.17 14.54
N ILE A 116 -3.17 4.57 13.39
CA ILE A 116 -2.30 5.75 13.27
C ILE A 116 -3.03 7.00 13.77
N ALA A 117 -4.29 7.19 13.37
CA ALA A 117 -5.07 8.35 13.82
C ALA A 117 -5.27 8.37 15.35
N ILE A 118 -5.52 7.22 15.97
CA ILE A 118 -5.64 7.11 17.42
C ILE A 118 -4.30 7.41 18.11
N GLU A 119 -3.20 6.84 17.61
CA GLU A 119 -1.85 7.09 18.13
C GLU A 119 -1.48 8.58 18.06
N GLU A 120 -1.81 9.27 16.96
CA GLU A 120 -1.62 10.71 16.81
C GLU A 120 -2.45 11.50 17.84
N GLN A 121 -3.73 11.17 18.02
CA GLN A 121 -4.59 11.85 19.02
C GLN A 121 -4.10 11.63 20.46
N MET A 122 -3.66 10.42 20.80
CA MET A 122 -3.11 10.12 22.13
C MET A 122 -1.77 10.84 22.36
N SER A 123 -0.92 10.90 21.35
CA SER A 123 0.36 11.63 21.42
C SER A 123 0.17 13.14 21.60
N LEU A 124 -0.88 13.71 21.00
CA LEU A 124 -1.27 15.11 21.21
C LEU A 124 -1.86 15.32 22.62
N SER A 125 -2.63 14.36 23.13
CA SER A 125 -3.23 14.40 24.48
C SER A 125 -2.18 14.28 25.59
N GLY A 126 -1.03 13.64 25.33
CA GLY A 126 0.09 13.59 26.26
C GLY A 126 0.79 14.94 26.53
N ARG A 127 0.47 15.99 25.75
CA ARG A 127 0.94 17.37 25.98
C ARG A 127 -0.08 18.28 26.65
N ALA A 128 -1.35 17.85 26.76
CA ALA A 128 -2.38 18.60 27.46
C ALA A 128 -2.63 17.93 28.83
N THR A 129 -2.10 18.59 29.85
CA THR A 129 -2.45 18.43 31.27
C THR A 129 -3.90 17.99 31.49
N GLY A 130 -4.07 17.03 32.40
CA GLY A 130 -5.33 16.40 32.75
C GLY A 130 -6.51 17.38 32.80
N ARG A 131 -7.46 17.19 31.89
CA ARG A 131 -8.85 17.57 32.12
C ARG A 131 -9.70 16.40 31.69
N ALA A 132 -10.34 15.77 32.67
CA ALA A 132 -11.25 14.66 32.45
C ALA A 132 -12.27 15.04 31.36
N LEU A 133 -12.37 14.19 30.34
CA LEU A 133 -13.41 14.23 29.32
C LEU A 133 -14.77 14.03 30.01
N ARG A 134 -15.39 15.10 30.50
CA ARG A 134 -16.83 15.12 30.72
C ARG A 134 -17.50 15.29 29.35
N PRO A 135 -18.53 14.50 29.02
CA PRO A 135 -19.25 14.70 27.77
C PRO A 135 -20.09 15.96 27.93
N ASP A 136 -19.71 17.02 27.25
CA ASP A 136 -20.59 18.19 27.11
C ASP A 136 -21.65 17.84 26.05
N LYS A 137 -22.92 18.05 26.38
CA LYS A 137 -24.07 17.47 25.66
C LYS A 137 -24.40 18.16 24.33
N ASP A 138 -23.62 19.13 23.88
CA ASP A 138 -24.01 20.02 22.77
C ASP A 138 -23.01 20.03 21.59
N ASN A 139 -22.48 18.87 21.19
CA ASN A 139 -21.69 18.77 19.95
C ASN A 139 -22.56 18.29 18.78
N GLU A 140 -23.20 19.26 18.13
CA GLU A 140 -23.81 19.15 16.80
C GLU A 140 -22.83 18.50 15.79
N PRO A 141 -23.26 17.54 14.92
CA PRO A 141 -22.36 16.72 14.09
C PRO A 141 -21.63 17.48 12.97
N TYR A 142 -21.90 18.77 12.79
CA TYR A 142 -21.39 19.55 11.63
C TYR A 142 -19.93 20.01 11.79
N ALA A 143 -19.39 20.07 13.01
CA ALA A 143 -18.00 20.50 13.27
C ALA A 143 -16.93 19.39 13.01
N ASP A 144 -17.33 18.12 12.95
CA ASP A 144 -16.39 16.99 12.81
C ASP A 144 -15.91 16.80 11.35
N THR A 145 -16.74 17.12 10.36
CA THR A 145 -16.37 17.03 8.92
C THR A 145 -15.33 18.06 8.51
N THR A 146 -15.40 19.28 9.02
CA THR A 146 -14.42 20.34 8.76
C THR A 146 -13.11 20.08 9.49
N HIS A 147 -13.15 19.60 10.73
CA HIS A 147 -11.96 19.20 11.48
C HIS A 147 -11.24 18.02 10.83
N ARG A 148 -11.96 16.96 10.41
CA ARG A 148 -11.38 15.82 9.67
C ARG A 148 -10.83 16.23 8.30
N ARG A 149 -11.48 17.16 7.59
CA ARG A 149 -10.96 17.71 6.32
C ARG A 149 -9.67 18.50 6.54
N ARG A 150 -9.60 19.34 7.57
CA ARG A 150 -8.40 20.09 7.95
C ARG A 150 -7.27 19.18 8.39
N ALA A 151 -7.54 18.16 9.21
CA ALA A 151 -6.55 17.17 9.61
C ALA A 151 -6.02 16.37 8.41
N ARG A 152 -6.89 15.93 7.49
CA ARG A 152 -6.49 15.27 6.23
C ARG A 152 -5.66 16.19 5.34
N HIS A 153 -6.03 17.46 5.24
CA HIS A 153 -5.30 18.45 4.45
C HIS A 153 -3.93 18.75 5.06
N ALA A 154 -3.87 18.96 6.38
CA ALA A 154 -2.64 19.17 7.13
C ALA A 154 -1.70 17.95 7.05
N HIS A 155 -2.25 16.74 7.15
CA HIS A 155 -1.48 15.50 6.98
C HIS A 155 -0.96 15.33 5.54
N ARG A 156 -1.78 15.67 4.53
CA ARG A 156 -1.35 15.65 3.12
C ARG A 156 -0.27 16.69 2.84
N GLN A 157 -0.41 17.91 3.37
CA GLN A 157 0.58 18.98 3.26
C GLN A 157 1.88 18.64 3.99
N SER A 158 1.79 18.07 5.20
CA SER A 158 2.96 17.62 5.96
C SER A 158 3.75 16.55 5.20
N ARG A 159 3.06 15.55 4.62
CA ARG A 159 3.71 14.53 3.78
C ARG A 159 4.27 15.10 2.48
N GLN A 160 3.60 16.08 1.87
CA GLN A 160 4.08 16.75 0.67
C GLN A 160 5.37 17.53 0.95
N VAL A 161 5.44 18.27 2.06
CA VAL A 161 6.65 19.01 2.48
C VAL A 161 7.82 18.06 2.72
N VAL A 162 7.58 16.94 3.42
CA VAL A 162 8.61 15.91 3.65
C VAL A 162 9.04 15.26 2.33
N PHE A 163 8.10 14.97 1.42
CA PHE A 163 8.38 14.40 0.11
C PHE A 163 9.20 15.36 -0.76
N ASP A 164 8.83 16.64 -0.84
CA ASP A 164 9.53 17.66 -1.61
C ASP A 164 10.96 17.87 -1.07
N ALA A 165 11.12 17.89 0.25
CA ALA A 165 12.45 17.98 0.89
C ALA A 165 13.33 16.77 0.58
N VAL A 166 12.78 15.55 0.68
CA VAL A 166 13.48 14.31 0.30
C VAL A 166 13.88 14.33 -1.18
N HIS A 167 13.00 14.82 -2.05
CA HIS A 167 13.25 14.93 -3.48
C HIS A 167 14.33 15.96 -3.84
N ALA A 168 14.32 17.12 -3.19
CA ALA A 168 15.36 18.15 -3.37
C ALA A 168 16.73 17.64 -2.94
N LEU A 169 16.84 17.05 -1.75
CA LEU A 169 18.10 16.47 -1.25
C LEU A 169 18.62 15.32 -2.12
N ARG A 170 17.71 14.56 -2.74
CA ARG A 170 18.11 13.51 -3.70
C ARG A 170 18.57 14.06 -5.05
N LYS A 171 18.00 15.18 -5.53
CA LYS A 171 18.51 15.89 -6.72
C LYS A 171 19.92 16.46 -6.50
N GLU A 172 20.26 16.79 -5.26
CA GLU A 172 21.62 17.19 -4.85
C GLU A 172 22.60 16.02 -4.74
N GLY A 173 22.18 14.78 -5.03
CA GLY A 173 23.04 13.60 -5.06
C GLY A 173 23.35 12.98 -3.69
N LEU A 174 22.66 13.40 -2.63
CA LEU A 174 22.91 12.90 -1.27
C LEU A 174 22.47 11.42 -1.13
N PRO A 175 23.26 10.59 -0.41
CA PRO A 175 22.90 9.19 -0.17
C PRO A 175 21.69 9.10 0.76
N CYS A 176 20.87 8.06 0.58
CA CYS A 176 19.59 7.89 1.31
C CYS A 176 19.75 7.86 2.84
N SER A 177 20.89 7.39 3.35
CA SER A 177 21.22 7.40 4.78
C SER A 177 21.37 8.82 5.33
N GLU A 178 21.91 9.74 4.53
CA GLU A 178 22.10 11.14 4.89
C GLU A 178 20.79 11.93 4.79
N ILE A 179 19.96 11.60 3.80
CA ILE A 179 18.61 12.17 3.68
C ILE A 179 17.78 11.80 4.91
N ALA A 180 17.74 10.52 5.29
CA ALA A 180 17.01 10.04 6.47
C ALA A 180 17.46 10.71 7.78
N ARG A 181 18.77 10.97 7.91
CA ARG A 181 19.33 11.69 9.06
C ARG A 181 18.86 13.14 9.12
N ARG A 182 18.78 13.83 7.97
CA ARG A 182 18.39 15.25 7.90
C ARG A 182 16.88 15.48 8.00
N THR A 183 16.07 14.56 7.48
CA THR A 183 14.60 14.71 7.48
C THR A 183 13.93 14.08 8.69
N GLY A 184 14.69 13.37 9.55
CA GLY A 184 14.15 12.67 10.72
C GLY A 184 13.20 11.52 10.36
N THR A 185 13.12 11.16 9.08
CA THR A 185 12.28 10.07 8.59
C THR A 185 13.13 8.82 8.46
N ALA A 186 12.78 7.77 9.21
CA ALA A 186 13.37 6.45 9.03
C ALA A 186 12.99 5.93 7.63
N ALA A 187 13.85 6.21 6.65
CA ALA A 187 13.85 5.75 5.28
C ALA A 187 12.47 5.65 4.61
N ALA A 188 11.70 6.75 4.63
CA ALA A 188 10.64 7.00 3.65
C ALA A 188 11.22 7.85 2.50
N ALA A 189 12.29 7.36 1.88
CA ALA A 189 12.95 8.03 0.77
C ALA A 189 13.31 7.00 -0.29
N SER A 190 12.36 6.71 -1.19
CA SER A 190 12.73 6.39 -2.55
C SER A 190 11.61 6.79 -3.53
N PRO A 191 11.90 7.76 -4.42
CA PRO A 191 10.97 8.30 -5.38
C PRO A 191 11.05 7.63 -6.75
N ASN A 192 9.93 7.70 -7.47
CA ASN A 192 9.86 7.57 -8.92
C ASN A 192 10.66 8.70 -9.59
N GLY A 193 11.50 8.30 -10.54
CA GLY A 193 12.21 9.09 -11.54
C GLY A 193 12.76 8.10 -12.54
#